data_AF-A0ABD4XFL2-F1
#
_entry.id   AF-A0ABD4XFL2-F1
#
_cell.length_a   1.000
_cell.length_b   1.000
_cell.length_c   1.000
_cell.angle_alpha   90.00
_cell.angle_beta   90.00
_cell.angle_gamma   90.00
#
_symmetry.space_group_name_H-M   'P 1'
#
loop_
_entity.id
_entity.type
_entity.pdbx_description
1 polymer ?
#
loop_
_entity_poly.entity_id
_entity_poly.type
_entity_poly.pdbx_seq_one_letter_code
_entity_poly.pdbx_strand_id
1 'polypeptide(L)' 'MFNLDHPKLITLAETEGYRDIVDFLEDCALDSLVPAICMAPGCDYTAELEPDQRAGFCELCGRPSMQSSLIIAGLI' A
#
# COMPACT_ATOMS: atom_id res chain seq x y z
N MET A 1 2.10 -13.93 -9.51
CA MET A 1 2.10 -12.93 -10.59
C MET A 1 1.88 -11.58 -9.92
N PHE A 2 2.70 -10.58 -10.24
CA PHE A 2 2.59 -9.25 -9.61
C PHE A 2 1.28 -8.56 -9.98
N ASN A 3 0.78 -7.74 -9.07
CA ASN A 3 -0.50 -7.06 -9.15
C ASN A 3 -0.30 -5.53 -9.24
N LEU A 4 0.39 -5.11 -10.29
CA LEU A 4 0.84 -3.72 -10.47
C LEU A 4 -0.33 -2.76 -10.81
N ASP A 5 -1.41 -3.30 -11.38
CA ASP A 5 -2.56 -2.50 -11.82
C ASP A 5 -3.65 -2.38 -10.74
N HIS A 6 -3.35 -2.76 -9.49
CA HIS A 6 -4.34 -2.70 -8.43
C HIS A 6 -4.73 -1.23 -8.14
N PRO A 7 -6.03 -0.86 -8.15
CA PRO A 7 -6.44 0.54 -8.02
C PRO A 7 -5.89 1.23 -6.78
N LYS A 8 -5.89 0.54 -5.63
CA LYS A 8 -5.32 1.08 -4.39
C LYS A 8 -3.79 1.24 -4.42
N LEU A 9 -3.09 0.42 -5.20
CA LEU A 9 -1.65 0.56 -5.39
C LEU A 9 -1.34 1.79 -6.25
N ILE A 10 -2.14 2.01 -7.30
CA ILE A 10 -2.08 3.23 -8.12
C ILE A 10 -2.38 4.46 -7.25
N THR A 11 -3.42 4.41 -6.41
CA THR A 11 -3.75 5.52 -5.49
C THR A 11 -2.59 5.85 -4.55
N LEU A 12 -1.90 4.84 -4.01
CA LEU A 12 -0.70 5.05 -3.18
C LEU A 12 0.39 5.75 -3.99
N ALA A 13 0.77 5.22 -5.15
CA ALA A 13 1.81 5.81 -5.99
C ALA A 13 1.49 7.27 -6.36
N GLU A 14 0.26 7.56 -6.76
CA GLU A 14 -0.20 8.93 -7.09
C GLU A 14 -0.16 9.87 -5.87
N THR A 15 -0.57 9.38 -4.69
CA THR A 15 -0.58 10.17 -3.44
C THR A 15 0.84 10.53 -3.00
N GLU A 16 1.79 9.61 -3.20
CA GLU A 16 3.21 9.80 -2.92
C GLU A 16 3.95 10.59 -4.02
N GLY A 17 3.26 10.93 -5.12
CA GLY A 17 3.78 11.79 -6.19
C GLY A 17 4.53 11.05 -7.31
N TYR A 18 4.43 9.72 -7.37
CA TYR A 18 5.02 8.91 -8.43
C TYR A 18 4.12 8.87 -9.67
N ARG A 19 4.77 8.80 -10.84
CA ARG A 19 4.09 8.61 -12.14
C ARG A 19 4.16 7.18 -12.64
N ASP A 20 5.16 6.44 -12.18
CA ASP A 20 5.42 5.06 -12.56
C ASP A 20 5.35 4.18 -11.32
N ILE A 21 4.69 3.02 -11.47
CA ILE A 21 4.45 2.10 -10.37
C ILE A 21 5.71 1.35 -9.96
N VAL A 22 6.65 1.13 -10.88
CA VAL A 22 7.90 0.42 -10.62
C VAL A 22 8.84 1.31 -9.83
N ASP A 23 8.98 2.58 -10.20
CA ASP A 23 9.76 3.57 -9.44
C ASP A 23 9.27 3.64 -7.97
N PHE A 24 7.95 3.70 -7.78
CA PHE A 24 7.32 3.70 -6.45
C PHE A 24 7.66 2.44 -5.64
N LEU A 25 7.62 1.26 -6.29
CA LEU A 25 7.86 -0.01 -5.62
C LEU A 25 9.36 -0.27 -5.34
N GLU A 26 10.27 0.25 -6.18
CA GLU A 26 11.71 0.21 -5.91
C GLU A 26 12.06 0.97 -4.63
N ASP A 27 11.54 2.19 -4.47
CA ASP A 27 11.78 2.98 -3.26
C ASP A 27 11.16 2.30 -2.02
N CYS A 28 9.92 1.79 -2.14
CA CYS A 28 9.29 1.00 -1.06
C CYS A 28 10.11 -0.24 -0.68
N ALA A 29 10.76 -0.91 -1.63
CA ALA A 29 11.55 -2.13 -1.35
C ALA A 29 12.83 -1.84 -0.55
N LEU A 30 13.26 -0.58 -0.47
CA LEU A 30 14.47 -0.15 0.22
C LEU A 30 14.19 0.55 1.56
N ASP A 31 12.93 0.77 1.91
CA ASP A 31 12.53 1.49 3.13
C ASP A 31 12.08 0.54 4.26
N SER A 32 12.11 1.06 5.49
CA SER A 32 11.74 0.36 6.73
C SER A 32 10.24 0.48 7.03
N LEU A 33 9.60 1.54 6.54
CA LEU A 33 8.15 1.71 6.53
C LEU A 33 7.74 2.14 5.13
N VAL A 34 6.60 1.65 4.66
CA VAL A 34 6.14 1.91 3.30
C VAL A 34 4.69 2.37 3.32
N PRO A 35 4.27 3.12 2.29
CA PRO A 35 2.88 3.51 2.13
C PRO A 35 1.96 2.30 2.10
N ALA A 36 0.93 2.36 2.92
CA ALA A 36 -0.09 1.34 3.10
C ALA A 36 -1.47 1.97 3.00
N ILE A 37 -2.45 1.18 2.58
CA ILE A 37 -3.82 1.64 2.37
C ILE A 37 -4.82 0.63 2.88
N CYS A 38 -5.93 1.13 3.42
CA CYS A 38 -7.03 0.31 3.89
C CYS A 38 -7.66 -0.45 2.72
N MET A 39 -7.86 -1.75 2.85
CA MET A 39 -8.48 -2.59 1.83
C MET A 39 -9.99 -2.79 2.04
N ALA A 40 -10.56 -2.22 3.12
CA ALA A 40 -12.00 -2.30 3.36
C ALA A 40 -12.79 -1.53 2.28
N PRO A 41 -13.96 -2.04 1.82
CA PRO A 41 -14.79 -1.34 0.85
C PRO A 41 -15.17 0.06 1.32
N GLY A 42 -14.94 1.06 0.47
CA GLY A 42 -15.27 2.46 0.74
C GLY A 42 -14.33 3.18 1.72
N CYS A 43 -13.15 2.62 2.01
CA CYS A 43 -12.13 3.27 2.82
C CYS A 43 -10.80 3.33 2.07
N ASP A 44 -10.27 4.53 1.88
CA ASP A 44 -8.98 4.78 1.23
C ASP A 44 -8.00 5.47 2.20
N TYR A 45 -8.17 5.22 3.50
CA TYR A 45 -7.22 5.72 4.50
C TYR A 45 -5.83 5.16 4.24
N THR A 46 -4.84 6.04 4.23
CA THR A 46 -3.43 5.70 4.07
C THR A 46 -2.65 5.93 5.35
N ALA A 47 -1.57 5.19 5.52
CA ALA A 47 -0.59 5.35 6.59
C ALA A 47 0.74 4.69 6.18
N GLU A 48 1.81 4.94 6.92
CA GLU A 48 3.07 4.20 6.78
C GLU A 48 3.04 2.97 7.71
N LEU A 49 3.33 1.78 7.17
CA LEU A 49 3.35 0.52 7.91
C LEU A 49 4.56 -0.32 7.48
N GLU A 50 4.84 -1.39 8.23
CA GLU A 50 5.92 -2.34 7.86
C GLU A 50 5.67 -2.93 6.46
N PRO A 51 6.74 -3.20 5.68
CA PRO A 51 6.62 -3.69 4.31
C PRO A 51 5.78 -4.97 4.18
N ASP A 52 5.83 -5.88 5.14
CA ASP A 52 5.10 -7.15 5.14
C ASP A 52 3.70 -7.09 5.81
N GLN A 53 3.19 -5.89 6.08
CA GLN A 53 1.91 -5.71 6.75
C GLN A 53 0.72 -6.19 5.90
N ARG A 54 0.04 -7.26 6.35
CA ARG A 54 -1.11 -7.88 5.65
C ARG A 54 -2.50 -7.55 6.20
N ALA A 55 -2.57 -7.09 7.45
CA ALA A 55 -3.83 -6.87 8.17
C ALA A 55 -3.72 -5.78 9.25
N GLY A 56 -3.16 -4.63 8.91
CA GLY A 56 -2.95 -3.53 9.87
C GLY A 56 -4.27 -2.90 10.29
N PHE A 57 -4.31 -2.37 11.51
CA PHE A 57 -5.51 -1.69 12.00
C PHE A 57 -5.68 -0.34 11.30
N CYS A 58 -6.86 -0.11 10.73
CA CYS A 58 -7.21 1.16 10.12
C CYS A 58 -7.90 2.06 11.16
N GLU A 59 -7.25 3.16 11.53
CA GLU A 59 -7.78 4.13 12.49
C GLU A 59 -9.04 4.86 12.00
N LEU A 60 -9.28 4.89 10.68
CA LEU A 60 -10.46 5.53 10.12
C LEU A 60 -11.71 4.64 10.17
N CYS A 61 -11.61 3.38 9.74
CA CYS A 61 -12.77 2.48 9.65
C CYS A 61 -12.86 1.45 10.78
N GLY A 62 -11.85 1.38 11.64
CA GLY A 62 -11.80 0.49 12.81
C GLY A 62 -11.63 -0.99 12.46
N ARG A 63 -11.04 -1.33 11.31
CA ARG A 63 -10.90 -2.72 10.82
C ARG A 63 -9.44 -3.09 10.58
N PRO A 64 -9.03 -4.35 10.84
CA PRO A 64 -7.70 -4.87 10.51
C PRO A 64 -7.59 -5.16 9.01
N SER A 65 -7.52 -4.11 8.20
CA SER A 65 -7.64 -4.20 6.75
C SER A 65 -6.59 -3.39 6.00
N MET A 66 -5.66 -2.73 6.69
CA MET A 66 -4.55 -2.04 6.04
C MET A 66 -3.57 -3.07 5.45
N GLN A 67 -3.13 -2.83 4.23
CA GLN A 67 -2.06 -3.57 3.57
C GLN A 67 -1.01 -2.60 3.03
N SER A 68 0.26 -2.98 3.10
CA SER A 68 1.37 -2.23 2.51
C SER A 68 1.36 -2.31 0.98
N SER A 69 2.02 -1.36 0.33
CA SER A 69 2.22 -1.34 -1.13
C SER A 69 2.81 -2.66 -1.66
N LEU A 70 3.82 -3.20 -0.98
CA LEU A 70 4.51 -4.42 -1.41
C LEU A 70 3.65 -5.68 -1.31
N ILE A 71 2.79 -5.76 -0.28
CA ILE A 71 1.79 -6.83 -0.14
C ILE A 71 0.75 -6.74 -1.25
N ILE A 72 0.23 -5.53 -1.53
CA ILE A 72 -0.77 -5.33 -2.59
C ILE A 72 -0.19 -5.68 -3.96
N ALA A 73 1.07 -5.31 -4.22
CA ALA A 73 1.80 -5.63 -5.45
C ALA A 73 2.14 -7.13 -5.59
N GLY A 74 2.07 -7.90 -4.50
CA GLY A 74 2.43 -9.31 -4.47
C GLY A 74 3.93 -9.57 -4.58
N LEU A 75 4.75 -8.65 -4.07
CA LEU A 75 6.21 -8.77 -4.05
C LEU A 75 6.71 -9.59 -2.86
N ILE A 76 5.99 -9.56 -1.71
CA ILE A 76 6.34 -10.29 -0.48
C ILE A 76 5.14 -10.96 0.21
#